data_AF-A0A8T5RDS9-F1
#
_entry.id   AF-A0A8T5RDS9-F1
#
_cell.length_a   1.000
_cell.length_b   1.000
_cell.length_c   1.000
_cell.angle_alpha   90.00
_cell.angle_beta   90.00
_cell.angle_gamma   90.00
#
_symmetry.space_group_name_H-M   'P 1'
#
loop_
_entity.id
_entity.type
_entity.pdbx_description
1 polymer ?
#
loop_
_entity_poly.entity_id
_entity_poly.type
_entity_poly.pdbx_seq_one_letter_code
_entity_poly.pdbx_strand_id
1 'polypeptide(L)'
;MNTEKEEQEKISLDDLDNLDIPEKIPTKFINSRVIVFNPLYASYLYAKEKFFGAPLGISKPRLEYFSKPSELSLIEAYYLLKKGRISIYDVKEKRELPVDEFCEKVKKIHDKFEEKYVIYNDLRKKGYIPRPGLKFGADFVVYKKGPGLEHSPFIVHVLHHDSKIGAIDMVRAGRLATSVRKKFVIANPTTISYYFFEWFKP
;
A
#
# COMPACT_ATOMS: atom_id res chain seq x y z
N MET A 1 28.28 -9.36 -33.50
CA MET A 1 27.05 -9.70 -32.76
C MET A 1 26.77 -8.55 -31.81
N ASN A 2 26.00 -7.58 -32.29
CA ASN A 2 25.66 -6.37 -31.54
C ASN A 2 24.65 -6.71 -30.46
N THR A 3 24.98 -6.35 -29.23
CA THR A 3 24.11 -6.35 -28.07
C THR A 3 23.07 -5.26 -28.30
N GLU A 4 21.82 -5.66 -28.49
CA GLU A 4 20.67 -4.75 -28.50
C GLU A 4 20.61 -4.06 -27.14
N LYS A 5 21.00 -2.79 -27.12
CA LYS A 5 20.61 -1.86 -26.07
C LYS A 5 19.11 -1.66 -26.22
N GLU A 6 18.32 -2.22 -25.30
CA GLU A 6 16.96 -1.77 -25.07
C GLU A 6 17.02 -0.28 -24.70
N GLU A 7 16.82 0.59 -25.68
CA GLU A 7 16.43 1.98 -25.46
C GLU A 7 15.08 1.96 -24.74
N GLN A 8 15.12 1.99 -23.41
CA GLN A 8 13.97 2.40 -22.62
C GLN A 8 13.69 3.86 -22.98
N GLU A 9 12.74 4.08 -23.87
CA GLU A 9 12.12 5.39 -24.07
C GLU A 9 11.77 5.94 -22.67
N LYS A 10 12.51 6.97 -22.26
CA LYS A 10 12.25 7.71 -21.02
C LYS A 10 10.99 8.52 -21.24
N ILE A 11 9.84 7.89 -21.05
CA ILE A 11 8.57 8.61 -20.92
C ILE A 11 8.70 9.46 -19.66
N SER A 12 8.72 10.78 -19.83
CA SER A 12 8.80 11.73 -18.72
C SER A 12 7.51 11.65 -17.89
N LEU A 13 7.60 11.97 -16.59
CA LEU A 13 6.41 12.06 -15.73
C LEU A 13 5.38 13.05 -16.28
N ASP A 14 5.81 14.10 -16.96
CA ASP A 14 4.93 15.14 -17.51
C ASP A 14 4.18 14.64 -18.75
N ASP A 15 4.68 13.61 -19.43
CA ASP A 15 4.00 12.96 -20.56
C ASP A 15 2.87 12.04 -20.07
N LEU A 16 2.93 11.56 -18.81
CA LEU A 16 1.89 10.69 -18.24
C LEU A 16 0.53 11.39 -18.13
N ASP A 17 0.51 12.71 -18.00
CA ASP A 17 -0.73 13.48 -17.87
C ASP A 17 -1.46 13.64 -19.22
N ASN A 18 -0.76 13.38 -20.34
CA ASN A 18 -1.30 13.42 -21.71
C ASN A 18 -1.62 12.03 -22.28
N LEU A 19 -1.52 10.97 -21.47
CA LEU A 19 -1.75 9.60 -21.91
C LEU A 19 -3.19 9.15 -21.65
N ASP A 20 -3.65 8.22 -22.47
CA ASP A 20 -4.98 7.62 -22.40
C ASP A 20 -5.09 6.66 -21.20
N ILE A 21 -5.22 7.25 -20.01
CA ILE A 21 -5.44 6.53 -18.75
C ILE A 21 -6.95 6.36 -18.57
N PRO A 22 -7.46 5.11 -18.53
CA PRO A 22 -8.89 4.89 -18.34
C PRO A 22 -9.34 5.34 -16.95
N GLU A 23 -10.60 5.77 -16.84
CA GLU A 23 -11.19 6.16 -15.56
C GLU A 23 -11.15 5.01 -14.53
N LYS A 24 -11.32 3.77 -15.01
CA LYS A 24 -11.17 2.53 -14.25
C LYS A 24 -10.00 1.73 -14.81
N ILE A 25 -8.92 1.66 -14.05
CA ILE A 25 -7.73 0.88 -14.44
C ILE A 25 -8.03 -0.61 -14.29
N PRO A 26 -7.88 -1.42 -15.35
CA PRO A 26 -8.15 -2.85 -15.28
C PRO A 26 -7.05 -3.57 -14.50
N THR A 27 -7.46 -4.44 -13.57
CA THR A 27 -6.55 -5.29 -12.78
C THR A 27 -7.05 -6.73 -12.77
N LYS A 28 -6.15 -7.67 -12.46
CA LYS A 28 -6.49 -9.09 -12.38
C LYS A 28 -6.22 -9.63 -10.98
N PHE A 29 -7.17 -10.39 -10.46
CA PHE A 29 -7.01 -11.16 -9.23
C PHE A 29 -6.54 -12.58 -9.56
N ILE A 30 -5.33 -12.93 -9.10
CA ILE A 30 -4.65 -14.20 -9.38
C ILE A 30 -3.97 -14.67 -8.09
N ASN A 31 -4.27 -15.88 -7.61
CA ASN A 31 -3.61 -16.49 -6.46
C ASN A 31 -3.51 -15.55 -5.23
N SER A 32 -4.64 -14.92 -4.88
CA SER A 32 -4.71 -13.98 -3.75
C SER A 32 -3.90 -12.70 -3.91
N ARG A 33 -3.54 -12.32 -5.15
CA ARG A 33 -2.83 -11.08 -5.49
C ARG A 33 -3.62 -10.30 -6.52
N VAL A 34 -3.53 -8.98 -6.45
CA VAL A 34 -4.13 -8.09 -7.45
C VAL A 34 -3.01 -7.44 -8.26
N ILE A 35 -3.01 -7.67 -9.56
CA ILE A 35 -1.92 -7.25 -10.46
C ILE A 35 -2.46 -6.26 -11.49
N VAL A 36 -1.76 -5.13 -11.60
CA VAL A 36 -1.88 -4.16 -12.70
C VAL A 36 -0.88 -4.58 -13.76
N PHE A 37 -1.35 -5.25 -14.82
CA PHE A 37 -0.49 -5.82 -15.85
C PHE A 37 0.09 -4.78 -16.81
N ASN A 38 -0.68 -3.74 -17.13
CA ASN A 38 -0.22 -2.68 -18.01
C ASN A 38 0.82 -1.81 -17.26
N PRO A 39 2.09 -1.75 -17.72
CA PRO A 39 3.14 -0.98 -17.07
C PRO A 39 2.87 0.52 -17.01
N LEU A 40 2.14 1.07 -17.99
CA LEU A 40 1.74 2.47 -18.00
C LEU A 40 0.81 2.78 -16.82
N TYR A 41 -0.25 1.99 -16.66
CA TYR A 41 -1.21 2.19 -15.57
C TYR A 41 -0.57 1.92 -14.20
N ALA A 42 0.31 0.93 -14.14
CA ALA A 42 1.10 0.65 -12.95
C ALA A 42 1.99 1.84 -12.58
N SER A 43 2.69 2.42 -13.56
CA SER A 43 3.53 3.61 -13.39
C SER A 43 2.73 4.83 -12.95
N TYR A 44 1.58 5.05 -13.58
CA TYR A 44 0.66 6.12 -13.21
C TYR A 44 0.18 5.99 -11.75
N LEU A 45 -0.29 4.80 -11.36
CA LEU A 45 -0.75 4.52 -10.00
C LEU A 45 0.34 4.77 -8.94
N TYR A 46 1.59 4.45 -9.28
CA TYR A 46 2.71 4.63 -8.38
C TYR A 46 3.19 6.09 -8.33
N ALA A 47 3.47 6.70 -9.49
CA ALA A 47 4.15 7.97 -9.58
C ALA A 47 3.22 9.19 -9.44
N LYS A 48 1.98 9.10 -9.94
CA LYS A 48 1.02 10.23 -9.95
C LYS A 48 -0.07 10.07 -8.89
N GLU A 49 -0.56 8.85 -8.67
CA GLU A 49 -1.64 8.57 -7.70
C GLU A 49 -1.11 8.18 -6.30
N LYS A 50 -0.07 8.84 -5.80
CA LYS A 50 0.43 8.66 -4.41
C LYS A 50 0.85 7.21 -4.06
N PHE A 51 1.73 6.62 -4.87
CA PHE A 51 2.48 5.39 -4.54
C PHE A 51 1.63 4.14 -4.29
N PHE A 52 0.59 3.89 -5.10
CA PHE A 52 -0.11 2.60 -5.05
C PHE A 52 0.72 1.49 -5.69
N GLY A 53 0.74 0.33 -5.04
CA GLY A 53 1.34 -0.89 -5.56
C GLY A 53 2.86 -0.97 -5.45
N ALA A 54 3.39 -2.12 -5.81
CA ALA A 54 4.81 -2.42 -5.81
C ALA A 54 5.18 -3.06 -7.17
N PRO A 55 5.98 -2.38 -8.00
CA PRO A 55 6.43 -2.93 -9.27
C PRO A 55 7.23 -4.21 -9.06
N LEU A 56 6.88 -5.24 -9.82
CA LEU A 56 7.43 -6.58 -9.64
C LEU A 56 8.95 -6.58 -9.93
N GLY A 57 9.73 -7.06 -8.97
CA GLY A 57 11.19 -7.13 -9.09
C GLY A 57 11.90 -5.78 -8.97
N ILE A 58 11.25 -4.71 -8.51
CA ILE A 58 11.88 -3.41 -8.25
C ILE A 58 11.61 -3.01 -6.80
N SER A 59 12.65 -3.02 -5.96
CA SER A 59 12.50 -2.70 -4.53
C SER A 59 12.29 -1.21 -4.23
N LYS A 60 12.80 -0.33 -5.10
CA LYS A 60 12.71 1.13 -4.96
C LYS A 60 12.54 1.76 -6.35
N PRO A 61 11.32 1.75 -6.91
CA PRO A 61 11.07 2.40 -8.18
C PRO A 61 11.36 3.89 -8.07
N ARG A 62 11.98 4.45 -9.10
CA ARG A 62 12.06 5.90 -9.27
C ARG A 62 10.65 6.42 -9.54
N LEU A 63 10.44 7.71 -9.31
CA LEU A 63 9.22 8.41 -9.71
C LEU A 63 9.28 8.67 -11.21
N GLU A 64 9.31 7.61 -12.00
CA GLU A 64 9.45 7.63 -13.45
C GLU A 64 8.67 6.43 -14.00
N TYR A 65 8.47 6.39 -15.31
CA TYR A 65 7.92 5.22 -15.97
C TYR A 65 8.77 3.96 -15.70
N PHE A 66 8.11 2.84 -15.47
CA PHE A 66 8.73 1.52 -15.43
C PHE A 66 7.94 0.53 -16.30
N SER A 67 8.67 -0.29 -17.07
CA SER A 67 8.11 -1.27 -18.01
C SER A 67 7.66 -2.59 -17.35
N LYS A 68 7.32 -2.56 -16.05
CA LYS A 68 6.94 -3.75 -15.28
C LYS A 68 5.53 -3.68 -14.72
N PRO A 69 4.83 -4.82 -14.59
CA PRO A 69 3.58 -4.89 -13.83
C PRO A 69 3.78 -4.48 -12.36
N SER A 70 2.70 -4.04 -11.72
CA SER A 70 2.69 -3.71 -10.30
C SER A 70 1.68 -4.55 -9.54
N GLU A 71 2.09 -5.04 -8.37
CA GLU A 71 1.22 -5.75 -7.43
C GLU A 71 0.63 -4.75 -6.44
N LEU A 72 -0.70 -4.70 -6.34
CA LEU A 72 -1.41 -4.00 -5.29
C LEU A 72 -1.53 -4.92 -4.08
N SER A 73 -1.25 -4.41 -2.88
CA SER A 73 -1.69 -5.10 -1.67
C SER A 73 -3.21 -5.21 -1.67
N LEU A 74 -3.76 -6.24 -1.02
CA LEU A 74 -5.21 -6.47 -0.99
C LEU A 74 -5.97 -5.27 -0.38
N ILE A 75 -5.35 -4.57 0.58
CA ILE A 75 -5.89 -3.35 1.18
C ILE A 75 -5.87 -2.18 0.18
N GLU A 76 -4.79 -1.99 -0.56
CA GLU A 76 -4.71 -0.99 -1.64
C GLU A 76 -5.75 -1.25 -2.73
N ALA A 77 -5.86 -2.51 -3.17
CA ALA A 77 -6.82 -2.93 -4.19
C ALA A 77 -8.26 -2.67 -3.74
N TYR A 78 -8.63 -3.07 -2.52
CA TYR A 78 -9.97 -2.81 -1.99
C TYR A 78 -10.26 -1.30 -1.87
N TYR A 79 -9.27 -0.52 -1.42
CA TYR A 79 -9.40 0.94 -1.35
C TYR A 79 -9.67 1.57 -2.73
N LEU A 80 -8.88 1.21 -3.75
CA LEU A 80 -9.04 1.73 -5.11
C LEU A 80 -10.33 1.26 -5.77
N LEU A 81 -10.73 0.00 -5.54
CA LEU A 81 -11.97 -0.58 -6.07
C LEU A 81 -13.18 0.16 -5.49
N LYS A 82 -13.21 0.40 -4.16
CA LYS A 82 -14.27 1.17 -3.50
C LYS A 82 -14.34 2.62 -3.99
N LYS A 83 -13.21 3.20 -4.40
CA LYS A 83 -13.13 4.53 -5.01
C LYS A 83 -13.49 4.53 -6.50
N GLY A 84 -13.79 3.38 -7.09
CA GLY A 84 -14.11 3.26 -8.51
C GLY A 84 -12.92 3.57 -9.43
N ARG A 85 -11.69 3.48 -8.94
CA ARG A 85 -10.46 3.79 -9.73
C ARG A 85 -9.87 2.58 -10.41
N ILE A 86 -10.22 1.37 -9.96
CA ILE A 86 -9.83 0.12 -10.61
C ILE A 86 -11.06 -0.76 -10.82
N SER A 87 -10.98 -1.67 -11.78
CA SER A 87 -11.80 -2.88 -11.84
C SER A 87 -10.94 -4.10 -11.55
N ILE A 88 -11.52 -5.14 -10.94
CA ILE A 88 -10.83 -6.38 -10.61
C ILE A 88 -11.49 -7.53 -11.35
N TYR A 89 -10.76 -8.18 -12.24
CA TYR A 89 -11.19 -9.40 -12.92
C TYR A 89 -10.61 -10.64 -12.23
N ASP A 90 -11.45 -11.55 -11.75
CA ASP A 90 -11.01 -12.84 -11.19
C ASP A 90 -10.71 -13.82 -12.32
N VAL A 91 -9.45 -14.22 -12.44
CA VAL A 91 -9.02 -15.14 -13.49
C VAL A 91 -9.58 -16.55 -13.30
N LYS A 92 -9.84 -16.95 -12.05
CA LYS A 92 -10.41 -18.27 -11.73
C LYS A 92 -11.90 -18.34 -12.07
N GLU A 93 -12.65 -17.29 -11.73
CA GLU A 93 -14.10 -17.22 -11.95
C GLU A 93 -14.49 -16.62 -13.30
N LYS A 94 -13.51 -16.07 -14.05
CA LYS A 94 -13.67 -15.49 -15.38
C LYS A 94 -14.73 -14.39 -15.45
N ARG A 95 -14.74 -13.51 -14.45
CA ARG A 95 -15.66 -12.37 -14.35
C ARG A 95 -15.06 -11.23 -13.53
N GLU A 96 -15.66 -10.05 -13.64
CA GLU A 96 -15.36 -8.96 -12.71
C GLU A 96 -15.91 -9.26 -11.31
N LEU A 97 -15.15 -8.84 -10.29
CA LEU A 97 -15.52 -8.95 -8.89
C LEU A 97 -16.11 -7.63 -8.39
N PRO A 98 -17.38 -7.63 -7.95
CA PRO A 98 -17.96 -6.52 -7.20
C PRO A 98 -17.19 -6.24 -5.90
N VAL A 99 -17.33 -5.01 -5.40
CA VAL A 99 -16.67 -4.53 -4.17
C VAL A 99 -16.93 -5.46 -2.97
N ASP A 100 -18.19 -5.86 -2.77
CA ASP A 100 -18.61 -6.66 -1.61
C ASP A 100 -18.05 -8.08 -1.67
N GLU A 101 -18.08 -8.71 -2.84
CA GLU A 101 -17.52 -10.05 -3.02
C GLU A 101 -15.99 -10.07 -2.89
N PHE A 102 -15.31 -9.04 -3.41
CA PHE A 102 -13.87 -8.91 -3.22
C PHE A 102 -13.53 -8.73 -1.73
N CYS A 103 -14.32 -7.94 -0.99
CA CYS A 103 -14.18 -7.78 0.46
C CYS A 103 -14.25 -9.12 1.19
N GLU A 104 -15.28 -9.92 0.91
CA GLU A 104 -15.48 -11.23 1.55
C GLU A 104 -14.38 -12.24 1.21
N LYS A 105 -13.83 -12.19 -0.01
CA LYS A 105 -12.64 -12.99 -0.37
C LYS A 105 -11.42 -12.56 0.43
N VAL A 106 -11.16 -11.26 0.52
CA VAL A 106 -9.96 -10.73 1.18
C VAL A 106 -10.00 -10.98 2.70
N LYS A 107 -11.17 -10.87 3.35
CA LYS A 107 -11.31 -11.19 4.79
C LYS A 107 -10.86 -12.61 5.14
N LYS A 108 -11.05 -13.57 4.23
CA LYS A 108 -10.62 -14.97 4.41
C LYS A 108 -9.12 -15.18 4.23
N ILE A 109 -8.45 -14.27 3.52
CA ILE A 109 -7.04 -14.38 3.14
C ILE A 109 -6.15 -13.56 4.07
N HIS A 110 -6.60 -12.36 4.44
CA HIS A 110 -5.79 -11.36 5.09
C HIS A 110 -6.22 -11.18 6.55
N ASP A 111 -5.32 -11.51 7.47
CA ASP A 111 -5.52 -11.30 8.89
C ASP A 111 -5.80 -9.83 9.23
N LYS A 112 -6.83 -9.61 10.07
CA LYS A 112 -7.28 -8.29 10.54
C LYS A 112 -7.57 -7.31 9.40
N PHE A 113 -8.11 -7.81 8.29
CA PHE A 113 -8.33 -6.99 7.12
C PHE A 113 -9.22 -5.79 7.41
N GLU A 114 -10.31 -5.98 8.14
CA GLU A 114 -11.28 -4.92 8.45
C GLU A 114 -10.64 -3.82 9.29
N GLU A 115 -9.97 -4.18 10.38
CA GLU A 115 -9.25 -3.25 11.25
C GLU A 115 -8.19 -2.46 10.50
N LYS A 116 -7.36 -3.18 9.73
CA LYS A 116 -6.29 -2.59 8.94
C LYS A 116 -6.84 -1.66 7.87
N TYR A 117 -7.96 -2.03 7.24
CA TYR A 117 -8.61 -1.20 6.23
C TYR A 117 -9.18 0.09 6.82
N VAL A 118 -9.81 0.05 8.00
CA VAL A 118 -10.31 1.26 8.68
C VAL A 118 -9.18 2.27 8.88
N ILE A 119 -8.06 1.82 9.44
CA ILE A 119 -6.88 2.67 9.67
C ILE A 119 -6.24 3.12 8.36
N TYR A 120 -6.10 2.22 7.39
CA TYR A 120 -5.55 2.54 6.07
C TYR A 120 -6.36 3.64 5.36
N ASN A 121 -7.68 3.50 5.36
CA ASN A 121 -8.60 4.46 4.76
C ASN A 121 -8.55 5.83 5.45
N ASP A 122 -8.50 5.86 6.79
CA ASP A 122 -8.35 7.12 7.54
C ASP A 122 -7.02 7.81 7.23
N LEU A 123 -5.91 7.06 7.22
CA LEU A 123 -4.59 7.59 6.86
C LEU A 123 -4.56 8.16 5.43
N ARG A 124 -5.14 7.44 4.45
CA ARG A 124 -5.25 7.90 3.06
C ARG A 124 -6.11 9.16 2.95
N LYS A 125 -7.23 9.24 3.67
CA LYS A 125 -8.08 10.45 3.72
C LYS A 125 -7.34 11.66 4.29
N LYS A 126 -6.49 11.45 5.31
CA LYS A 126 -5.61 12.48 5.89
C LYS A 126 -4.42 12.86 5.00
N GLY A 127 -4.29 12.25 3.82
CA GLY A 127 -3.23 12.54 2.86
C GLY A 127 -1.93 11.78 3.09
N TYR A 128 -1.90 10.85 4.05
CA TYR A 128 -0.74 9.98 4.26
C TYR A 128 -0.72 8.81 3.27
N ILE A 129 0.46 8.21 3.13
CA ILE A 129 0.76 7.09 2.24
C ILE A 129 1.18 5.90 3.12
N PRO A 130 0.22 5.10 3.60
CA PRO A 130 0.49 3.82 4.26
C PRO A 130 1.00 2.78 3.24
N ARG A 131 2.07 2.08 3.61
CA ARG A 131 2.70 0.98 2.86
C ARG A 131 2.89 -0.24 3.77
N PRO A 132 3.01 -1.47 3.22
CA PRO A 132 3.20 -2.67 4.04
C PRO A 132 4.38 -2.56 5.03
N GLY A 133 4.12 -2.85 6.30
CA GLY A 133 5.06 -2.65 7.41
C GLY A 133 5.91 -3.84 7.81
N LEU A 134 5.79 -4.97 7.10
CA LEU A 134 6.39 -6.25 7.50
C LEU A 134 7.91 -6.15 7.80
N LYS A 135 8.65 -5.37 7.00
CA LYS A 135 10.11 -5.16 7.20
C LYS A 135 10.47 -4.49 8.52
N PHE A 136 9.50 -3.86 9.19
CA PHE A 136 9.67 -3.12 10.43
C PHE A 136 8.88 -3.75 11.59
N GLY A 137 8.34 -4.97 11.40
CA GLY A 137 7.55 -5.65 12.43
C GLY A 137 6.23 -4.95 12.76
N ALA A 138 5.69 -4.16 11.83
CA ALA A 138 4.46 -3.40 11.99
C ALA A 138 3.50 -3.69 10.83
N ASP A 139 2.25 -3.22 10.94
CA ASP A 139 1.26 -3.41 9.87
C ASP A 139 1.50 -2.43 8.72
N PHE A 140 1.80 -1.17 9.06
CA PHE A 140 2.11 -0.13 8.08
C PHE A 140 3.40 0.65 8.39
N VAL A 141 4.11 1.03 7.33
CA VAL A 141 5.01 2.18 7.34
C VAL A 141 4.27 3.33 6.68
N VAL A 142 4.19 4.47 7.34
CA VAL A 142 3.42 5.60 6.83
C VAL A 142 4.36 6.72 6.43
N TYR A 143 4.07 7.33 5.29
CA TYR A 143 4.78 8.47 4.72
C TYR A 143 3.81 9.65 4.55
N LYS A 144 4.31 10.88 4.64
CA LYS A 144 3.64 12.12 4.26
C LYS A 144 3.87 12.45 2.78
N LYS A 145 5.12 12.38 2.30
CA LYS A 145 5.47 12.63 0.89
C LYS A 145 5.62 11.36 0.05
N GLY A 146 6.12 10.28 0.66
CA GLY A 146 6.30 8.99 -0.01
C GLY A 146 7.69 8.37 0.18
N PRO A 147 7.86 7.09 -0.16
CA PRO A 147 9.13 6.40 -0.07
C PRO A 147 10.20 7.05 -0.96
N GLY A 148 11.37 7.33 -0.39
CA GLY A 148 12.50 7.93 -1.12
C GLY A 148 12.50 9.46 -1.18
N LEU A 149 11.35 10.10 -0.93
CA LEU A 149 11.23 11.56 -0.83
C LEU A 149 11.41 12.08 0.61
N GLU A 150 11.19 11.21 1.59
CA GLU A 150 11.41 11.50 3.01
C GLU A 150 11.67 10.20 3.79
N HIS A 151 12.28 10.33 4.96
CA HIS A 151 12.28 9.24 5.93
C HIS A 151 10.87 9.06 6.48
N SER A 152 10.30 7.85 6.38
CA SER A 152 8.96 7.58 6.94
C SER A 152 8.91 8.04 8.41
N PRO A 153 7.94 8.91 8.75
CA PRO A 153 7.82 9.49 10.08
C PRO A 153 7.35 8.50 11.16
N PHE A 154 6.55 7.48 10.80
CA PHE A 154 6.02 6.53 11.79
C PHE A 154 5.71 5.14 11.22
N ILE A 155 5.84 4.15 12.09
CA ILE A 155 5.38 2.76 11.88
C ILE A 155 4.12 2.54 12.72
N VAL A 156 3.10 1.94 12.12
CA VAL A 156 1.77 1.77 12.72
C VAL A 156 1.49 0.30 12.94
N HIS A 157 1.19 -0.05 14.18
CA HIS A 157 0.59 -1.33 14.55
C HIS A 157 -0.90 -1.14 14.78
N VAL A 158 -1.71 -1.94 14.10
CA VAL A 158 -3.17 -1.86 14.18
C VAL A 158 -3.65 -2.88 15.19
N LEU A 159 -4.45 -2.45 16.16
CA LEU A 159 -5.09 -3.29 17.16
C LEU A 159 -6.25 -4.12 16.57
N HIS A 160 -6.67 -5.18 17.26
CA HIS A 160 -7.96 -5.83 16.95
C HIS A 160 -9.11 -4.96 17.44
N HIS A 161 -10.31 -5.17 16.89
CA HIS A 161 -11.52 -4.67 17.52
C HIS A 161 -11.56 -5.10 19.00
N ASP A 162 -11.82 -4.13 19.87
CA ASP A 162 -11.97 -4.28 21.33
C ASP A 162 -10.73 -4.77 22.10
N SER A 163 -9.56 -4.82 21.46
CA SER A 163 -8.32 -5.14 22.17
C SER A 163 -7.87 -3.99 23.08
N LYS A 164 -7.49 -4.36 24.31
CA LYS A 164 -6.87 -3.44 25.27
C LYS A 164 -5.37 -3.36 24.98
N ILE A 165 -4.79 -2.16 25.12
CA ILE A 165 -3.33 -1.98 25.05
C ILE A 165 -2.73 -2.51 26.35
N GLY A 166 -1.94 -3.58 26.26
CA GLY A 166 -1.24 -4.17 27.39
C GLY A 166 0.21 -3.67 27.51
N ALA A 167 0.84 -3.95 28.66
CA ALA A 167 2.25 -3.64 28.87
C ALA A 167 3.17 -4.32 27.83
N ILE A 168 2.80 -5.52 27.36
CA ILE A 168 3.55 -6.25 26.33
C ILE A 168 3.58 -5.48 25.01
N ASP A 169 2.48 -4.82 24.63
CA ASP A 169 2.40 -4.02 23.41
C ASP A 169 3.31 -2.80 23.50
N MET A 170 3.40 -2.19 24.68
CA MET A 170 4.33 -1.08 24.95
C MET A 170 5.80 -1.52 24.88
N VAL A 171 6.14 -2.68 25.44
CA VAL A 171 7.50 -3.22 25.37
C VAL A 171 7.87 -3.58 23.92
N ARG A 172 6.95 -4.19 23.16
CA ARG A 172 7.13 -4.47 21.72
C ARG A 172 7.32 -3.18 20.92
N ALA A 173 6.48 -2.18 21.18
CA ALA A 173 6.59 -0.85 20.58
C ALA A 173 7.96 -0.24 20.84
N GLY A 174 8.42 -0.25 22.09
CA GLY A 174 9.74 0.27 22.47
C GLY A 174 10.88 -0.45 21.76
N ARG A 175 10.85 -1.79 21.72
CA ARG A 175 11.87 -2.60 21.03
C ARG A 175 11.94 -2.25 19.54
N LEU A 176 10.79 -2.23 18.86
CA LEU A 176 10.72 -1.95 17.43
C LEU A 176 11.13 -0.50 17.12
N ALA A 177 10.64 0.46 17.89
CA ALA A 177 10.98 1.89 17.73
C ALA A 177 12.50 2.13 17.84
N THR A 178 13.15 1.48 18.81
CA THR A 178 14.58 1.68 19.10
C THR A 178 15.46 1.19 17.95
N SER A 179 15.12 0.06 17.32
CA SER A 179 15.93 -0.51 16.24
C SER A 179 15.91 0.30 14.94
N VAL A 180 14.79 0.97 14.62
CA VAL A 180 14.61 1.60 13.31
C VAL A 180 14.60 3.13 13.35
N ARG A 181 14.77 3.74 14.53
CA ARG A 181 14.70 5.20 14.79
C ARG A 181 13.43 5.83 14.20
N LYS A 182 12.31 5.11 14.25
CA LYS A 182 10.99 5.58 13.80
C LYS A 182 10.05 5.69 14.99
N LYS A 183 9.13 6.66 14.94
CA LYS A 183 8.07 6.75 15.93
C LYS A 183 7.13 5.55 15.77
N PHE A 184 6.95 4.79 16.84
CA PHE A 184 6.00 3.69 16.85
C PHE A 184 4.63 4.20 17.26
N VAL A 185 3.61 3.78 16.53
CA VAL A 185 2.23 4.22 16.71
C VAL A 185 1.34 3.00 16.86
N ILE A 186 0.53 2.97 17.91
CA ILE A 186 -0.55 2.01 18.03
C ILE A 186 -1.83 2.68 17.54
N ALA A 187 -2.53 2.05 16.60
CA ALA A 187 -3.79 2.53 16.04
C ALA A 187 -4.95 1.65 16.52
N ASN A 188 -5.97 2.28 17.11
CA ASN A 188 -7.21 1.62 17.50
C ASN A 188 -8.25 1.78 16.37
N PRO A 189 -8.67 0.69 15.69
CA PRO A 189 -9.63 0.77 14.60
C PRO A 189 -11.06 1.11 15.06
N THR A 190 -11.44 0.79 16.30
CA THR A 190 -12.79 1.04 16.82
C THR A 190 -13.04 2.54 17.04
N THR A 191 -12.08 3.24 17.61
CA THR A 191 -12.17 4.69 17.89
C THR A 191 -11.45 5.56 16.87
N ILE A 192 -10.70 4.96 15.94
CA ILE A 192 -9.83 5.65 14.97
C ILE A 192 -8.84 6.59 15.70
N SER A 193 -8.28 6.12 16.81
CA SER A 193 -7.30 6.85 17.62
C SER A 193 -5.88 6.31 17.42
N TYR A 194 -4.89 7.19 17.61
CA TYR A 194 -3.48 6.92 17.37
C TYR A 194 -2.66 7.30 18.61
N TYR A 195 -1.93 6.34 19.17
CA TYR A 195 -1.08 6.52 20.35
C TYR A 195 0.38 6.50 19.94
N PHE A 196 1.08 7.61 20.14
CA PHE A 196 2.50 7.75 19.80
C PHE A 196 3.37 7.37 20.99
N PHE A 197 4.37 6.54 20.73
CA PHE A 197 5.34 6.12 21.74
C PHE A 197 6.72 6.66 21.38
N GLU A 198 7.33 7.35 22.34
CA GLU A 198 8.70 7.82 22.27
C GLU A 198 9.47 7.29 23.49
N TRP A 199 10.68 6.80 23.26
CA TRP A 199 11.52 6.33 24.36
C TRP A 199 12.03 7.53 25.14
N PHE A 200 11.56 7.68 26.38
CA PHE A 200 12.02 8.71 27.29
C PHE A 200 13.22 8.20 28.09
N LYS A 201 14.35 8.91 28.01
CA LYS A 201 15.45 8.75 28.96
C LYS A 201 15.32 9.89 29.99
N PRO A 202 14.93 9.59 31.23
CA PRO A 202 14.81 10.58 32.29
C PRO A 202 16.13 11.24 32.64
#